data_AF-A0A358IWZ3-F1
#
_entry.id   AF-A0A358IWZ3-F1
#
_cell.length_a   1.000
_cell.length_b   1.000
_cell.length_c   1.000
_cell.angle_alpha   90.00
_cell.angle_beta   90.00
_cell.angle_gamma   90.00
#
_symmetry.space_group_name_H-M   'P 1'
#
loop_
_entity.id
_entity.type
_entity.pdbx_description
1 polymer ?
#
loop_
_entity_poly.entity_id
_entity_poly.type
_entity_poly.pdbx_seq_one_letter_code
_entity_poly.pdbx_strand_id
1 'polypeptide(L)'
;MGWERDDTGGYSTVINHERRLRLAFMNTDTGTCDPHAQPANRSRKGPNSERAAVTNQALLPGIEWPSLRADGTRPAADDYVTWHMCVHIEGDCVSAELALQSVFEAGYFVDCLERIFLIKDAEWAGSGPHPDDDLGPEIEVDVRRK
;
A
#
# COMPACT_ATOMS: atom_id res chain seq x y z
N MET A 1 -1.92 -10.27 16.41
CA MET A 1 -1.08 -9.29 15.68
C MET A 1 -1.82 -8.02 15.25
N GLY A 2 -3.11 -7.79 15.62
CA GLY A 2 -3.75 -6.47 15.52
C GLY A 2 -4.00 -5.91 14.11
N TRP A 3 -3.66 -6.65 13.05
CA TRP A 3 -3.90 -6.30 11.66
C TRP A 3 -5.03 -7.15 11.08
N GLU A 4 -5.96 -6.51 10.39
CA GLU A 4 -7.11 -7.13 9.73
C GLU A 4 -7.04 -6.84 8.23
N ARG A 5 -7.30 -7.84 7.39
CA ARG A 5 -7.45 -7.63 5.94
C ARG A 5 -8.77 -6.89 5.69
N ASP A 6 -8.72 -5.86 4.85
CA ASP A 6 -9.89 -5.12 4.40
C ASP A 6 -9.76 -4.85 2.90
N ASP A 7 -10.57 -5.54 2.09
CA ASP A 7 -10.65 -5.31 0.65
C ASP A 7 -11.87 -4.45 0.24
N THR A 8 -12.53 -3.82 1.22
CA THR A 8 -13.74 -3.05 0.98
C THR A 8 -13.43 -1.82 0.12
N GLY A 9 -14.28 -1.55 -0.88
CA GLY A 9 -14.15 -0.35 -1.70
C GLY A 9 -13.12 -0.42 -2.83
N GLY A 10 -12.68 -1.63 -3.23
CA GLY A 10 -11.85 -1.81 -4.42
C GLY A 10 -10.35 -1.56 -4.18
N TYR A 11 -9.91 -1.60 -2.93
CA TYR A 11 -8.52 -1.50 -2.52
C TYR A 11 -8.16 -2.72 -1.73
N SER A 12 -7.05 -3.38 -2.04
CA SER A 12 -6.53 -4.40 -1.13
C SER A 12 -5.74 -3.73 -0.02
N THR A 13 -6.24 -3.81 1.20
CA THR A 13 -5.67 -3.12 2.34
C THR A 13 -5.55 -4.02 3.57
N VAL A 14 -4.66 -3.62 4.47
CA VAL A 14 -4.61 -4.14 5.84
C VAL A 14 -4.72 -2.99 6.81
N ILE A 15 -5.55 -3.17 7.85
CA ILE A 15 -5.88 -2.12 8.82
C ILE A 15 -5.46 -2.56 10.21
N ASN A 16 -4.87 -1.63 10.95
CA ASN A 16 -4.66 -1.74 12.38
C ASN A 16 -5.55 -0.72 13.09
N HIS A 17 -6.59 -1.20 13.77
CA HIS A 17 -7.59 -0.35 14.42
C HIS A 17 -7.03 0.40 15.63
N GLU A 18 -6.14 -0.25 16.40
CA GLU A 18 -5.52 0.34 17.59
C GLU A 18 -4.62 1.52 17.21
N ARG A 19 -3.85 1.36 16.14
CA ARG A 19 -2.92 2.39 15.63
C ARG A 19 -3.58 3.36 14.63
N ARG A 20 -4.80 3.08 14.21
CA ARG A 20 -5.51 3.80 13.13
C ARG A 20 -4.68 3.94 11.85
N LEU A 21 -3.96 2.88 11.51
CA LEU A 21 -3.16 2.79 10.28
C LEU A 21 -3.87 1.88 9.27
N ARG A 22 -3.80 2.27 8.00
CA ARG A 22 -4.15 1.44 6.86
C ARG A 22 -2.95 1.37 5.93
N LEU A 23 -2.64 0.17 5.45
CA LEU A 23 -1.70 -0.03 4.35
C LEU A 23 -2.50 -0.41 3.11
N ALA A 24 -2.34 0.34 2.02
CA ALA A 24 -2.93 0.04 0.72
C ALA A 24 -1.83 -0.37 -0.26
N PHE A 25 -2.05 -1.44 -1.03
CA PHE A 25 -1.04 -1.93 -1.97
C PHE A 25 -1.24 -1.35 -3.37
N MET A 26 -0.15 -0.96 -4.03
CA MET A 26 -0.19 -0.49 -5.41
C MET A 26 1.09 -0.78 -6.19
N ASN A 27 0.90 -1.17 -7.46
CA ASN A 27 2.00 -1.27 -8.41
C ASN A 27 2.35 0.12 -8.97
N THR A 28 3.64 0.43 -8.98
CA THR A 28 4.20 1.72 -9.40
C THR A 28 5.23 1.55 -10.51
N ASP A 29 5.74 2.68 -11.00
CA ASP A 29 6.76 2.77 -12.04
C ASP A 29 8.19 2.84 -11.46
N THR A 30 9.15 3.11 -12.35
CA THR A 30 10.59 3.17 -12.06
C THR A 30 10.97 4.32 -11.11
N GLY A 31 10.06 5.25 -10.79
CA GLY A 31 10.29 6.30 -9.79
C GLY A 31 10.25 5.77 -8.34
N THR A 32 9.87 4.51 -8.15
CA THR A 32 9.85 3.84 -6.84
C THR A 32 11.26 3.73 -6.27
N CYS A 33 11.46 4.19 -5.04
CA CYS A 33 12.75 4.31 -4.36
C CYS A 33 13.79 5.25 -5.00
N ASP A 34 13.40 6.06 -5.99
CA ASP A 34 14.25 7.14 -6.51
C ASP A 34 14.04 8.41 -5.66
N PRO A 35 15.08 8.94 -4.98
CA PRO A 35 14.99 10.17 -4.19
C PRO A 35 14.76 11.44 -5.04
N HIS A 36 14.93 11.35 -6.35
CA HIS A 36 14.80 12.47 -7.28
C HIS A 36 13.57 12.36 -8.21
N ALA A 37 12.82 11.27 -8.12
CA ALA A 37 11.58 11.07 -8.87
C ALA A 37 10.39 10.82 -7.94
N GLN A 38 9.19 11.04 -8.47
CA GLN A 38 7.94 10.70 -7.81
C GLN A 38 7.38 9.42 -8.43
N PRO A 39 7.12 8.36 -7.66
CA PRO A 39 6.53 7.16 -8.23
C PRO A 39 5.10 7.45 -8.68
N ALA A 40 4.67 6.89 -9.81
CA ALA A 40 3.29 6.95 -10.25
C ALA A 40 2.63 5.57 -10.24
N ASN A 41 1.35 5.52 -9.86
CA ASN A 41 0.56 4.29 -9.99
C ASN A 41 0.40 3.91 -11.47
N ARG A 42 0.63 2.63 -11.79
CA ARG A 42 0.48 2.11 -13.17
C ARG A 42 -0.96 2.11 -13.69
N SER A 43 -1.93 2.09 -12.78
CA SER A 43 -3.35 2.04 -13.12
C SER A 43 -4.10 3.08 -12.32
N ARG A 44 -5.04 3.75 -13.00
CA ARG A 44 -5.90 4.76 -12.40
C ARG A 44 -6.57 4.21 -11.13
N LYS A 45 -6.44 4.96 -10.05
CA LYS A 45 -7.06 4.68 -8.76
C LYS A 45 -8.45 5.32 -8.68
N GLY A 46 -9.33 4.66 -7.93
CA GLY A 46 -10.70 5.11 -7.72
C GLY A 46 -10.81 6.15 -6.60
N PRO A 47 -12.01 6.71 -6.39
CA PRO A 47 -12.25 7.81 -5.43
C PRO A 47 -11.78 7.57 -4.00
N ASN A 48 -11.62 6.31 -3.55
CA ASN A 48 -11.15 6.05 -2.18
C ASN A 48 -9.67 6.39 -1.97
N SER A 49 -8.82 6.30 -3.01
CA SER A 49 -7.43 6.79 -2.92
C SER A 49 -7.39 8.30 -2.79
N GLU A 50 -8.24 9.00 -3.54
CA GLU A 50 -8.35 10.46 -3.46
C GLU A 50 -8.79 10.88 -2.06
N ARG A 51 -9.79 10.21 -1.48
CA ARG A 51 -10.20 10.45 -0.09
C ARG A 51 -9.09 10.15 0.92
N ALA A 52 -8.35 9.05 0.74
CA ALA A 52 -7.22 8.71 1.60
C ALA A 52 -6.15 9.80 1.61
N ALA A 53 -5.86 10.41 0.46
CA ALA A 53 -4.91 11.52 0.36
C ALA A 53 -5.42 12.78 1.07
N VAL A 54 -6.71 13.12 0.93
CA VAL A 54 -7.35 14.21 1.68
C VAL A 54 -7.28 13.96 3.19
N THR A 55 -7.58 12.75 3.64
CA THR A 55 -7.46 12.35 5.05
C THR A 55 -6.01 12.48 5.54
N ASN A 56 -5.03 12.02 4.76
CA ASN A 56 -3.61 12.14 5.12
C ASN A 56 -3.20 13.61 5.31
N GLN A 57 -3.62 14.51 4.42
CA GLN A 57 -3.36 15.95 4.56
C GLN A 57 -4.00 16.54 5.82
N ALA A 58 -5.23 16.13 6.14
CA ALA A 58 -5.95 16.62 7.31
C ALA A 58 -5.34 16.16 8.65
N LEU A 59 -4.50 15.11 8.64
CA LEU A 59 -3.94 14.47 9.84
C LEU A 59 -2.47 14.83 10.12
N LEU A 60 -1.87 15.81 9.41
CA LEU A 60 -0.47 16.24 9.56
C LEU A 60 -0.24 17.29 10.69
N PRO A 61 1.03 17.52 11.16
CA PRO A 61 1.45 17.35 12.55
C PRO A 61 1.02 18.44 13.54
N GLY A 62 0.71 18.01 14.76
CA GLY A 62 0.12 18.79 15.87
C GLY A 62 -1.14 18.14 16.47
N ILE A 63 -1.65 17.09 15.84
CA ILE A 63 -2.90 16.44 16.21
C ILE A 63 -2.61 15.18 17.03
N GLU A 64 -3.12 15.14 18.26
CA GLU A 64 -3.25 13.90 19.03
C GLU A 64 -4.11 12.92 18.23
N TRP A 65 -3.53 11.76 17.91
CA TRP A 65 -4.25 10.66 17.27
C TRP A 65 -5.49 10.35 18.12
N PRO A 66 -6.72 10.48 17.59
CA PRO A 66 -7.86 10.18 18.42
C PRO A 66 -7.84 8.67 18.70
N SER A 67 -7.76 8.30 19.97
CA SER A 67 -8.08 6.95 20.43
C SER A 67 -9.50 6.57 19.96
N LEU A 68 -9.90 5.30 20.15
CA LEU A 68 -11.28 4.83 19.96
C LEU A 68 -12.28 5.96 20.22
N ARG A 69 -13.27 6.15 19.32
CA ARG A 69 -14.37 7.09 19.60
C ARG A 69 -14.88 6.80 21.01
N ALA A 70 -15.18 7.86 21.77
CA ALA A 70 -15.55 7.72 23.18
C ALA A 70 -16.78 6.81 23.41
N ASP A 71 -17.53 6.53 22.34
CA ASP A 71 -18.69 5.62 22.28
C ASP A 71 -18.34 4.15 21.96
N GLY A 72 -17.06 3.80 21.81
CA GLY A 72 -16.61 2.45 21.49
C GLY A 72 -16.83 2.01 20.04
N THR A 73 -17.27 2.90 19.15
CA THR A 73 -17.49 2.57 17.73
C THR A 73 -16.20 2.58 16.93
N ARG A 74 -16.12 1.72 15.90
CA ARG A 74 -14.98 1.73 14.96
C ARG A 74 -14.95 3.10 14.24
N PRO A 75 -13.77 3.74 14.10
CA PRO A 75 -13.62 4.91 13.25
C PRO A 75 -14.15 4.63 11.84
N ALA A 76 -14.75 5.62 11.19
CA ALA A 76 -15.27 5.45 9.84
C ALA A 76 -14.11 5.06 8.91
N ALA A 77 -14.37 4.45 7.75
CA ALA A 77 -13.30 4.05 6.83
C ALA A 77 -12.38 5.23 6.41
N ASP A 78 -12.83 6.46 6.59
CA ASP A 78 -12.13 7.71 6.27
C ASP A 78 -11.27 8.26 7.44
N ASP A 79 -11.15 7.53 8.55
CA ASP A 79 -10.46 7.95 9.78
C ASP A 79 -9.05 7.34 9.96
N TYR A 80 -8.51 6.67 8.94
CA TYR A 80 -7.23 5.97 9.02
C TYR A 80 -6.17 6.70 8.19
N VAL A 81 -4.99 6.91 8.79
CA VAL A 81 -3.81 7.30 8.00
C VAL A 81 -3.49 6.17 7.06
N THR A 82 -3.48 6.47 5.77
CA THR A 82 -3.31 5.46 4.73
C THR A 82 -1.95 5.62 4.09
N TRP A 83 -1.05 4.68 4.42
CA TRP A 83 0.22 4.53 3.73
C TRP A 83 0.03 3.62 2.52
N HIS A 84 0.64 3.99 1.40
CA HIS A 84 0.63 3.17 0.21
C HIS A 84 1.93 2.38 0.12
N MET A 85 1.82 1.06 0.10
CA MET A 85 2.92 0.16 -0.25
C MET A 85 3.05 0.16 -1.77
N CYS A 86 4.01 0.95 -2.25
CA CYS A 86 4.36 1.10 -3.65
C CYS A 86 5.36 0.02 -4.03
N VAL A 87 5.04 -0.79 -5.02
CA VAL A 87 5.89 -1.89 -5.49
C VAL A 87 6.15 -1.75 -6.98
N HIS A 88 7.41 -1.75 -7.37
CA HIS A 88 7.84 -1.81 -8.75
C HIS A 88 8.63 -3.10 -8.98
N ILE A 89 8.22 -3.85 -10.01
CA ILE A 89 8.86 -5.11 -10.41
C ILE A 89 9.06 -5.06 -11.93
N GLU A 90 10.31 -5.18 -12.35
CA GLU A 90 10.70 -5.29 -13.76
C GLU A 90 11.82 -6.34 -13.89
N GLY A 91 11.49 -7.51 -14.43
CA GLY A 91 12.42 -8.64 -14.44
C GLY A 91 12.81 -9.05 -13.01
N ASP A 92 14.11 -9.05 -12.73
CA ASP A 92 14.68 -9.35 -11.41
C ASP A 92 14.83 -8.12 -10.51
N CYS A 93 14.55 -6.92 -11.04
CA CYS A 93 14.60 -5.68 -10.29
C CYS A 93 13.30 -5.52 -9.49
N VAL A 94 13.42 -5.50 -8.16
CA VAL A 94 12.31 -5.25 -7.25
C VAL A 94 12.65 -4.03 -6.40
N SER A 95 11.74 -3.07 -6.37
CA SER A 95 11.81 -1.91 -5.48
C SER A 95 10.50 -1.71 -4.74
N ALA A 96 10.58 -1.34 -3.47
CA ALA A 96 9.41 -1.14 -2.63
C ALA A 96 9.59 0.04 -1.66
N GLU A 97 8.57 0.88 -1.56
CA GLU A 97 8.52 1.99 -0.59
C GLU A 97 7.14 2.12 0.05
N LEU A 98 7.11 2.73 1.23
CA LEU A 98 5.89 3.27 1.82
C LEU A 98 5.79 4.76 1.48
N ALA A 99 4.68 5.17 0.89
CA ALA A 99 4.40 6.58 0.59
C ALA A 99 3.16 7.06 1.36
N LEU A 100 3.31 8.15 2.10
CA LEU A 100 2.20 8.89 2.70
C LEU A 100 1.71 9.94 1.70
N GLN A 101 0.73 9.54 0.89
CA GLN A 101 0.31 10.33 -0.27
C GLN A 101 -0.51 11.55 0.15
N SER A 102 -0.25 12.71 -0.45
CA SER A 102 -0.97 13.97 -0.22
C SER A 102 -1.92 14.31 -1.34
N VAL A 103 -1.54 14.07 -2.61
CA VAL A 103 -2.32 14.58 -3.75
C VAL A 103 -2.55 13.49 -4.79
N PHE A 104 -3.80 13.43 -5.26
CA PHE A 104 -4.20 12.69 -6.45
C PHE A 104 -4.86 13.63 -7.44
N GLU A 105 -4.56 13.43 -8.72
CA GLU A 105 -5.18 14.11 -9.85
C GLU A 105 -5.66 13.09 -10.88
N ALA A 106 -6.94 13.15 -11.24
CA ALA A 106 -7.56 12.24 -12.20
C ALA A 106 -7.33 10.74 -11.90
N GLY A 107 -7.21 10.35 -10.62
CA GLY A 107 -6.91 8.98 -10.19
C GLY A 107 -5.44 8.58 -10.31
N TYR A 108 -4.53 9.54 -10.49
CA TYR A 108 -3.09 9.33 -10.41
C TYR A 108 -2.50 10.10 -9.24
N PHE A 109 -1.60 9.45 -8.55
CA PHE A 109 -0.83 10.03 -7.47
C PHE A 109 0.22 10.98 -8.05
N VAL A 110 0.32 12.18 -7.48
CA VAL A 110 1.22 13.23 -7.99
C VAL A 110 2.14 13.81 -6.93
N ASP A 111 1.82 13.67 -5.64
CA ASP A 111 2.63 14.22 -4.55
C ASP A 111 2.40 13.49 -3.22
N CYS A 112 3.43 13.46 -2.36
CA CYS A 112 3.42 12.88 -1.02
C CYS A 112 4.06 13.74 0.05
N LEU A 113 3.64 13.46 1.28
CA LEU A 113 4.14 14.08 2.51
C LEU A 113 5.43 13.41 3.01
N GLU A 114 5.51 12.09 2.86
CA GLU A 114 6.63 11.30 3.34
C GLU A 114 6.81 10.03 2.49
N ARG A 115 8.07 9.60 2.33
CA ARG A 115 8.46 8.37 1.63
C ARG A 115 9.50 7.63 2.46
N ILE A 116 9.28 6.33 2.64
CA ILE A 116 10.20 5.42 3.35
C ILE A 116 10.61 4.33 2.37
N PHE A 117 11.87 4.33 1.95
CA PHE A 117 12.41 3.33 1.03
C PHE A 117 12.70 2.04 1.81
N LEU A 118 12.08 0.95 1.38
CA LEU A 118 12.19 -0.35 2.06
C LEU A 118 13.16 -1.29 1.35
N ILE A 119 13.06 -1.34 0.02
CA ILE A 119 13.87 -2.20 -0.85
C ILE A 119 14.25 -1.38 -2.07
N LYS A 120 15.54 -1.16 -2.26
CA LYS A 120 16.09 -0.53 -3.46
C LYS A 120 16.50 -1.59 -4.48
N ASP A 121 16.60 -1.18 -5.74
CA ASP A 121 17.07 -2.05 -6.82
C ASP A 121 18.41 -2.72 -6.44
N ALA A 122 18.58 -3.98 -6.85
CA ALA A 122 19.61 -4.93 -6.45
C ALA A 122 19.63 -5.43 -4.98
N GLU A 123 18.87 -4.85 -4.03
CA GLU A 123 18.78 -5.39 -2.66
C GLU A 123 17.94 -6.67 -2.58
N TRP A 124 17.09 -6.90 -3.58
CA TRP A 124 16.26 -8.10 -3.67
C TRP A 124 17.03 -9.36 -4.08
N ALA A 125 18.23 -9.21 -4.67
CA ALA A 125 19.07 -10.32 -5.13
C ALA A 125 19.65 -11.11 -3.94
N GLY A 126 18.82 -11.92 -3.28
CA GLY A 126 19.17 -12.70 -2.10
C GLY A 126 17.98 -13.21 -1.29
N SER A 127 16.76 -12.76 -1.57
CA SER A 127 15.53 -13.16 -0.87
C SER A 127 14.71 -14.23 -1.61
N GLY A 128 15.29 -14.87 -2.63
CA GLY A 128 14.66 -15.96 -3.34
C GLY A 128 14.21 -17.08 -2.38
N PRO A 129 13.16 -17.84 -2.73
CA PRO A 129 12.81 -19.01 -1.96
C PRO A 129 14.06 -19.87 -1.80
N HIS A 130 14.41 -20.21 -0.56
CA HIS A 130 15.30 -21.34 -0.34
C HIS A 130 14.66 -22.50 -1.12
N PRO A 131 15.39 -23.22 -1.98
CA PRO A 131 14.81 -24.39 -2.62
C PRO A 131 14.29 -25.29 -1.50
N ASP A 132 12.98 -25.37 -1.40
CA ASP A 132 12.32 -26.38 -0.59
C ASP A 132 12.25 -27.57 -1.54
N ASP A 133 13.02 -28.62 -1.24
CA ASP A 133 13.08 -29.83 -2.06
C ASP A 133 11.73 -30.58 -2.08
N ASP A 134 10.73 -30.10 -1.34
CA ASP A 134 9.36 -30.60 -1.32
C ASP A 134 8.44 -29.73 -2.19
N LEU A 135 8.47 -29.97 -3.49
CA LEU A 135 7.59 -29.30 -4.48
C LEU A 135 6.09 -29.61 -4.30
N GLY A 136 5.72 -30.42 -3.30
CA GLY A 136 4.35 -30.87 -3.11
C GLY A 136 3.82 -31.67 -4.31
N PRO A 137 2.62 -32.25 -4.21
CA PRO A 137 2.00 -32.95 -5.33
C PRO A 137 1.59 -31.98 -6.44
N GLU A 138 1.86 -32.36 -7.69
CA GLU A 138 1.50 -31.63 -8.90
C GLU A 138 -0.02 -31.44 -8.98
N ILE A 139 -0.50 -30.18 -9.01
CA ILE A 139 -1.93 -29.86 -9.06
C ILE A 139 -2.33 -29.69 -10.54
N GLU A 140 -3.07 -30.65 -11.08
CA GLU A 140 -3.76 -30.47 -12.37
C GLU A 140 -4.95 -29.51 -12.21
N VAL A 141 -4.84 -28.31 -12.77
CA VAL A 141 -5.94 -27.34 -12.81
C VAL A 141 -6.72 -27.50 -14.10
N ASP A 142 -7.94 -28.06 -14.01
CA ASP A 142 -8.85 -28.21 -15.15
C ASP A 142 -9.54 -26.87 -15.47
N VAL A 143 -9.02 -26.13 -16.46
CA VAL A 143 -9.58 -24.83 -16.85
C VAL A 143 -10.77 -25.02 -17.78
N ARG A 144 -11.99 -24.89 -17.25
CA ARG A 144 -13.21 -24.80 -18.06
C ARG A 144 -13.50 -23.35 -18.44
N ARG A 145 -13.40 -23.02 -19.73
CA ARG A 145 -13.89 -21.75 -20.28
C ARG A 145 -15.42 -21.74 -20.24
N LYS A 146 -16.00 -20.61 -19.84
CA LYS A 146 -17.44 -20.35 -19.83
C LYS A 146 -17.86 -19.64 -21.10
#